data_AF-A0A1F5Z0M5-F1
#
_entry.id   AF-A0A1F5Z0M5-F1
#
_cell.length_a   1.000
_cell.length_b   1.000
_cell.length_c   1.000
_cell.angle_alpha   90.00
_cell.angle_beta   90.00
_cell.angle_gamma   90.00
#
_symmetry.space_group_name_H-M   'P 1'
#
loop_
_entity.id
_entity.type
_entity.pdbx_description
1 polymer ?
#
loop_
_entity_poly.entity_id
_entity_poly.type
_entity_poly.pdbx_seq_one_letter_code
_entity_poly.pdbx_strand_id
1 'polypeptide(L)'
;MKIQVLGSGCATCKKLYELTQEAVKQLNLEEKVEYITDVSKIIEMGVMSSPVLAVNDKPVSVGSVPDMEKIKSLLTKGIVNTEVKKSECSCGGKCC
;
A
#
# COMPACT_ATOMS: atom_id res chain seq x y z
N MET A 1 6.02 4.14 -10.69
CA MET A 1 5.11 3.76 -9.59
C MET A 1 5.95 3.55 -8.34
N LYS A 2 5.95 4.51 -7.41
CA LYS A 2 6.92 4.50 -6.31
C LYS A 2 6.47 3.60 -5.16
N ILE A 3 7.30 2.68 -4.67
CA ILE A 3 6.95 1.84 -3.51
C ILE A 3 7.85 2.21 -2.36
N GLN A 4 7.25 2.61 -1.24
CA GLN A 4 7.97 3.11 -0.06
C GLN A 4 7.50 2.36 1.18
N VAL A 5 8.43 1.80 1.93
CA VAL A 5 8.17 1.18 3.22
C VAL A 5 8.65 2.15 4.28
N LEU A 6 7.73 2.65 5.10
CA LEU A 6 8.07 3.55 6.20
C LEU A 6 8.08 2.81 7.52
N GLY A 7 9.19 2.93 8.25
CA GLY A 7 9.32 2.25 9.53
C GLY A 7 10.53 2.70 10.32
N SER A 8 10.42 2.64 11.64
CA SER A 8 11.47 3.02 12.59
C SER A 8 12.64 2.02 12.68
N GLY A 9 12.71 1.03 11.78
CA GLY A 9 13.83 0.07 11.73
C GLY A 9 13.57 -1.26 12.48
N CYS A 10 12.32 -1.50 12.88
CA CYS A 10 11.91 -2.71 13.59
C CYS A 10 12.11 -4.00 12.76
N ALA A 11 12.24 -5.17 13.41
CA ALA A 11 12.39 -6.45 12.72
C ALA A 11 11.25 -6.74 11.74
N THR A 12 10.02 -6.40 12.13
CA THR A 12 8.82 -6.51 11.30
C THR A 12 8.85 -5.57 10.09
N CYS A 13 9.44 -4.38 10.24
CA CYS A 13 9.61 -3.38 9.19
C CYS A 13 10.53 -3.91 8.08
N LYS A 14 11.64 -4.56 8.48
CA LYS A 14 12.56 -5.23 7.53
C LYS A 14 11.89 -6.38 6.80
N LYS A 15 11.14 -7.22 7.51
CA LYS A 15 10.39 -8.33 6.90
C LYS A 15 9.39 -7.84 5.84
N LEU A 16 8.68 -6.75 6.12
CA LEU A 16 7.76 -6.14 5.15
C LEU A 16 8.50 -5.65 3.91
N TYR A 17 9.67 -5.04 4.07
CA TYR A 17 10.51 -4.58 2.97
C TYR A 17 10.96 -5.72 2.05
N GLU A 18 11.48 -6.81 2.63
CA GLU A 18 11.90 -8.01 1.88
C GLU A 18 10.73 -8.63 1.11
N LEU A 19 9.58 -8.85 1.77
CA LEU A 19 8.38 -9.38 1.13
C LEU A 19 7.88 -8.49 -0.01
N THR A 20 7.97 -7.18 0.16
CA THR A 20 7.57 -6.20 -0.88
C THR A 20 8.52 -6.29 -2.07
N GLN A 21 9.82 -6.40 -1.86
CA GLN A 21 10.79 -6.60 -2.95
C GLN A 21 10.53 -7.89 -3.72
N GLU A 22 10.23 -8.99 -3.03
CA GLU A 22 9.86 -10.25 -3.67
C GLU A 22 8.56 -10.14 -4.46
N ALA A 23 7.54 -9.49 -3.90
CA ALA A 23 6.27 -9.28 -4.59
C ALA A 23 6.43 -8.45 -5.87
N VAL A 24 7.24 -7.38 -5.83
CA VAL A 24 7.58 -6.54 -6.99
C VAL A 24 8.27 -7.36 -8.08
N LYS A 25 9.27 -8.18 -7.71
CA LYS A 25 9.95 -9.09 -8.64
C LYS A 25 9.00 -10.11 -9.26
N GLN A 26 8.12 -10.72 -8.46
CA GLN A 26 7.15 -11.70 -8.95
C GLN A 26 6.12 -11.08 -9.89
N LEU A 27 5.75 -9.82 -9.65
CA LEU A 27 4.88 -9.04 -10.54
C LEU A 27 5.61 -8.46 -11.75
N ASN A 28 6.92 -8.70 -11.91
CA ASN A 28 7.77 -8.11 -12.95
C ASN A 28 7.65 -6.57 -13.02
N LEU A 29 7.49 -5.93 -11.86
CA LEU A 29 7.53 -4.48 -11.75
C LEU A 29 8.99 -4.05 -11.63
N GLU A 30 9.47 -3.17 -12.51
CA GLU A 30 10.84 -2.61 -12.46
C GLU A 30 11.01 -1.52 -11.40
N GLU A 31 10.05 -1.41 -10.48
CA GLU A 31 9.97 -0.34 -9.50
C GLU A 31 10.89 -0.59 -8.31
N LYS A 32 11.54 0.48 -7.82
CA LYS A 32 12.41 0.40 -6.65
C LYS A 32 11.57 0.52 -5.37
N VAL A 33 11.77 -0.44 -4.47
CA VAL A 33 11.26 -0.37 -3.10
C VAL A 33 12.23 0.49 -2.29
N GLU A 34 11.78 1.64 -1.80
CA GLU A 34 12.55 2.51 -0.91
C GLU A 34 12.17 2.27 0.55
N TYR A 35 13.15 2.22 1.43
CA TYR A 35 12.92 2.15 2.87
C TYR A 35 13.12 3.53 3.48
N ILE A 36 12.04 4.14 3.97
CA ILE A 36 12.03 5.48 4.55
C ILE A 36 11.96 5.36 6.07
N THR A 37 13.03 5.75 6.74
CA THR A 37 13.09 5.88 8.20
C THR A 37 12.70 7.26 8.70
N ASP A 38 12.40 8.18 7.78
CA ASP A 38 12.10 9.57 8.09
C ASP A 38 10.70 9.71 8.68
N VAL A 39 10.65 10.06 9.96
CA VAL A 39 9.41 10.26 10.70
C VAL A 39 8.62 11.45 10.15
N SER A 40 9.30 12.45 9.58
CA SER A 40 8.66 13.63 8.99
C SER A 40 7.72 13.25 7.85
N LYS A 41 8.18 12.34 6.96
CA LYS A 41 7.35 11.82 5.86
C LYS A 41 6.16 11.01 6.35
N ILE A 42 6.31 10.28 7.45
CA ILE A 42 5.21 9.51 8.06
C ILE A 42 4.10 10.46 8.54
N ILE A 43 4.50 11.56 9.19
CA ILE A 43 3.59 12.59 9.70
C ILE A 43 2.92 13.34 8.53
N GLU A 44 3.67 13.71 7.49
CA GLU A 44 3.12 14.36 6.28
C GLU A 44 2.06 13.51 5.58
N MET A 45 2.22 12.18 5.59
CA MET A 45 1.22 11.24 5.07
C MET A 45 0.04 11.00 6.02
N GLY A 46 0.02 11.65 7.20
CA GLY A 46 -1.05 11.52 8.18
C GLY A 46 -1.11 10.15 8.86
N VAL A 47 0.00 9.40 8.84
CA VAL A 47 0.03 8.06 9.41
C VAL A 47 0.54 8.10 10.84
N MET A 48 -0.28 7.66 11.80
CA MET A 48 0.08 7.68 13.22
C MET A 48 0.74 6.39 13.72
N SER A 49 0.86 5.36 12.88
CA SER A 49 1.36 4.05 13.30
C SER A 49 2.32 3.45 12.28
N SER A 50 3.49 3.03 12.73
CA SER A 50 4.47 2.28 11.92
C SER A 50 4.46 0.79 12.30
N PRO A 51 4.72 -0.15 11.38
CA PRO A 51 5.19 0.03 10.01
C PRO A 51 4.08 0.39 9.01
N VAL A 52 4.47 1.10 7.94
CA VAL A 52 3.59 1.57 6.87
C VAL A 52 4.14 1.11 5.52
N LEU A 53 3.26 0.57 4.68
CA LEU A 53 3.54 0.40 3.25
C LEU A 53 2.81 1.49 2.49
N ALA A 54 3.55 2.28 1.72
CA ALA A 54 3.02 3.31 0.84
C ALA A 54 3.34 3.01 -0.62
N VAL A 55 2.40 3.30 -1.51
CA VAL A 55 2.52 3.14 -2.96
C VAL A 55 2.09 4.45 -3.61
N ASN A 56 2.98 5.09 -4.36
CA ASN A 56 2.85 6.44 -4.91
C ASN A 56 2.48 7.48 -3.83
N ASP A 57 3.25 7.52 -2.74
CA ASP A 57 3.04 8.40 -1.59
C ASP A 57 1.63 8.27 -0.94
N LYS A 58 0.93 7.16 -1.19
CA LYS A 58 -0.33 6.82 -0.52
C LYS A 58 -0.15 5.61 0.40
N PRO A 59 -0.50 5.71 1.69
CA PRO A 59 -0.44 4.57 2.60
C PRO A 59 -1.49 3.52 2.21
N VAL A 60 -1.04 2.31 1.89
CA VAL A 60 -1.91 1.17 1.54
C VAL A 60 -2.04 0.16 2.68
N SER A 61 -1.10 0.17 3.64
CA SER A 61 -1.14 -0.66 4.84
C SER A 61 -0.47 0.06 5.99
N VAL A 62 -1.06 0.00 7.19
CA VAL A 62 -0.62 0.70 8.39
C VAL A 62 -0.70 -0.24 9.59
N GLY A 63 0.36 -0.29 10.40
CA GLY A 63 0.37 -0.98 11.70
C GLY A 63 0.42 -2.50 11.65
N SER A 64 0.56 -3.12 10.47
CA SER A 64 0.67 -4.58 10.32
C SER A 64 1.42 -4.95 9.05
N VAL A 65 2.04 -6.14 9.08
CA VAL A 65 2.73 -6.74 7.92
C VAL A 65 1.77 -7.70 7.22
N PRO A 66 1.19 -7.32 6.08
CA PRO A 66 0.35 -8.21 5.29
C PRO A 66 1.14 -9.38 4.70
N ASP A 67 0.45 -10.48 4.43
CA ASP A 67 1.00 -11.64 3.72
C ASP A 67 1.36 -11.31 2.27
N MET A 68 2.22 -12.15 1.66
CA MET A 68 2.72 -11.95 0.30
C MET A 68 1.59 -11.81 -0.74
N GLU A 69 0.52 -12.61 -0.63
CA GLU A 69 -0.65 -12.51 -1.51
C GLU A 69 -1.36 -11.15 -1.38
N LYS A 70 -1.46 -10.66 -0.15
CA LYS A 70 -2.10 -9.39 0.15
C LYS A 70 -1.23 -8.21 -0.30
N ILE A 71 0.10 -8.30 -0.15
CA ILE A 71 1.04 -7.32 -0.73
C ILE A 71 0.86 -7.22 -2.24
N LYS A 72 0.86 -8.35 -2.96
CA LYS A 72 0.61 -8.36 -4.40
C LYS A 72 -0.73 -7.70 -4.72
N SER A 73 -1.79 -8.07 -3.99
CA SER A 73 -3.12 -7.47 -4.18
C SER A 73 -3.12 -5.96 -3.94
N LEU A 74 -2.39 -5.45 -2.93
CA LEU A 74 -2.26 -4.02 -2.65
C LEU A 74 -1.47 -3.30 -3.74
N LEU A 75 -0.39 -3.89 -4.24
CA LEU A 75 0.38 -3.36 -5.37
C LEU A 75 -0.48 -3.29 -6.62
N THR A 76 -1.22 -4.36 -6.94
CA THR A 76 -2.18 -4.38 -8.05
C THR A 76 -3.28 -3.33 -7.85
N LYS A 77 -3.92 -3.27 -6.68
CA LYS A 77 -4.94 -2.24 -6.35
C LYS A 77 -4.41 -0.81 -6.45
N GLY A 78 -3.15 -0.58 -6.09
CA GLY A 78 -2.47 0.70 -6.27
C GLY A 78 -2.43 1.15 -7.72
N ILE A 79 -2.38 0.22 -8.68
CA ILE A 79 -2.46 0.47 -10.13
C ILE A 79 -3.91 0.77 -10.55
N VAL A 80 -4.90 0.08 -9.96
CA VAL A 80 -6.33 0.18 -10.39
C VAL A 80 -7.07 1.40 -9.82
N ASN A 81 -6.42 2.32 -9.12
CA ASN A 81 -7.10 3.52 -8.60
C ASN A 81 -7.43 4.59 -9.68
N THR A 82 -7.20 4.32 -10.96
CA THR A 82 -7.73 5.15 -12.06
C THR A 82 -9.12 4.71 -12.52
N GLU A 83 -9.60 3.50 -12.20
CA GLU A 83 -10.90 3.03 -12.71
C GLU A 83 -11.68 2.14 -11.73
N VAL A 84 -11.98 2.63 -10.52
CA VAL A 84 -13.26 2.26 -9.86
C VAL A 84 -13.76 3.44 -9.00
N LYS A 85 -14.06 4.58 -9.62
CA LYS A 85 -15.30 5.25 -9.24
C LYS A 85 -16.42 4.42 -9.86
N LYS A 86 -16.99 3.49 -9.11
CA LYS A 86 -18.40 3.17 -9.32
C LYS A 86 -19.22 4.03 -8.37
N SER A 87 -19.26 5.32 -8.70
CA SER A 87 -20.36 6.20 -8.35
C SER A 87 -21.54 5.88 -9.26
N GLU A 88 -22.74 5.91 -8.68
CA GLU A 88 -24.06 6.00 -9.31
C GLU A 88 -24.63 4.73 -9.99
N CYS A 89 -25.93 4.44 -9.95
CA CYS A 89 -27.15 5.25 -9.81
C CYS A 89 -28.29 4.33 -9.31
N SER A 90 -29.19 4.74 -8.42
CA SER A 90 -30.35 5.63 -8.62
C SER A 90 -31.59 4.92 -9.22
N CYS A 91 -32.67 4.96 -8.42
CA CYS A 91 -34.10 4.85 -8.76
C CYS A 91 -34.69 3.53 -9.28
N GLY A 92 -35.85 3.17 -8.71
CA GLY A 92 -36.80 2.24 -9.33
C GLY A 92 -37.59 1.43 -8.30
N GLY A 93 -38.64 2.02 -7.73
CA GLY A 93 -39.50 1.33 -6.77
C GLY A 93 -40.26 0.15 -7.37
N LYS A 94 -40.50 -0.87 -6.54
CA LYS A 94 -41.74 -1.66 -6.42
C LYS A 94 -41.58 -2.61 -5.22
N CYS A 95 -42.68 -2.84 -4.53
CA CYS A 95 -42.94 -3.85 -3.50
C CYS A 95 -42.57 -3.42 -2.07
N CYS A 96 -43.52 -3.27 -1.14
CA CYS A 96 -44.97 -3.37 -1.11
C CYS A 96 -45.47 -2.47 0.02
#